data_AF-A0A4R2N0M1-F1
#
_entry.id   AF-A0A4R2N0M1-F1
#
_cell.length_a   1.000
_cell.length_b   1.000
_cell.length_c   1.000
_cell.angle_alpha   90.00
_cell.angle_beta   90.00
_cell.angle_gamma   90.00
#
_symmetry.space_group_name_H-M   'P 1'
#
loop_
_entity.id
_entity.type
_entity.pdbx_description
1 polymer ?
#
loop_
_entity_poly.entity_id
_entity_poly.type
_entity_poly.pdbx_seq_one_letter_code
_entity_poly.pdbx_strand_id
1 'polypeptide(L)'
;MNNTDLLLLLEQKIQYLYNHSNIHKDQQIKAKFDRTLFSESFETFGFYINEIEETLSRLKLLKNDEKEQYQFYCQKLVSQCSVLNEAIYRSSSSSNKKQQVRSRKMNTSKREKLIKEINQLPPRERLEKYYEALNSLNQKIVEEEIMLYQASTLEEKQICSEKIKITQQRKCKCLEAIELLEEYLAFRKGLDE
;
A
#
# COMPACT_ATOMS: atom_id res chain seq x y z
N MET A 1 -17.26 -12.17 23.44
CA MET A 1 -16.71 -10.86 23.03
C MET A 1 -16.83 -10.84 21.52
N ASN A 2 -17.72 -10.04 20.96
CA ASN A 2 -18.00 -10.06 19.52
C ASN A 2 -16.91 -9.30 18.76
N ASN A 3 -16.62 -9.64 17.51
CA ASN A 3 -15.60 -8.98 16.69
C ASN A 3 -15.80 -7.46 16.62
N THR A 4 -17.06 -7.02 16.62
CA THR A 4 -17.46 -5.60 16.70
C THR A 4 -17.01 -4.92 18.00
N ASP A 5 -17.09 -5.61 19.14
CA ASP A 5 -16.68 -5.07 20.45
C ASP A 5 -15.15 -4.92 20.52
N LEU A 6 -14.43 -5.86 19.88
CA LEU A 6 -12.97 -5.83 19.82
C LEU A 6 -12.46 -4.69 18.93
N LEU A 7 -13.14 -4.45 17.80
CA LEU A 7 -12.83 -3.37 16.86
C LEU A 7 -13.10 -1.99 17.47
N LEU A 8 -14.20 -1.86 18.21
CA LEU A 8 -14.53 -0.66 18.99
C LEU A 8 -13.48 -0.39 20.08
N LEU A 9 -13.07 -1.44 20.81
CA LEU A 9 -12.01 -1.33 21.81
C LEU A 9 -10.67 -0.93 21.19
N LEU A 10 -10.36 -1.45 20.00
CA LEU A 10 -9.13 -1.13 19.27
C LEU A 10 -9.12 0.33 18.83
N GLU A 11 -10.22 0.80 18.25
CA GLU A 11 -10.41 2.21 17.89
C GLU A 11 -10.27 3.12 19.11
N GLN A 12 -10.93 2.81 20.23
CA GLN A 12 -10.81 3.58 21.47
C GLN A 12 -9.36 3.63 21.98
N LYS A 13 -8.62 2.53 21.90
CA LYS A 13 -7.20 2.49 22.30
C LYS A 13 -6.32 3.31 21.37
N ILE A 14 -6.55 3.23 20.06
CA ILE A 14 -5.81 4.00 19.06
C ILE A 14 -6.06 5.50 19.27
N GLN A 15 -7.32 5.91 19.42
CA GLN A 15 -7.71 7.27 19.77
C GLN A 15 -7.08 7.74 21.08
N TYR A 16 -7.14 6.91 22.13
CA TYR A 16 -6.55 7.24 23.42
C TYR A 16 -5.04 7.48 23.30
N LEU A 17 -4.31 6.59 22.62
CA LEU A 17 -2.87 6.70 22.43
C LEU A 17 -2.48 7.97 21.68
N TYR A 18 -3.24 8.35 20.65
CA TYR A 18 -2.94 9.57 19.89
C TYR A 18 -3.34 10.84 20.63
N ASN A 19 -4.49 10.87 21.30
CA ASN A 19 -4.92 12.02 22.08
C ASN A 19 -4.04 12.26 23.32
N HIS A 20 -3.39 11.22 23.85
CA HIS A 20 -2.46 11.32 24.98
C HIS A 20 -0.98 11.38 24.55
N SER A 21 -0.71 11.37 23.25
CA SER A 21 0.64 11.63 22.74
C SER A 21 0.91 13.13 22.79
N ASN A 22 2.12 13.54 23.20
CA ASN A 22 2.53 14.96 23.23
C ASN A 22 2.84 15.53 21.83
N ILE A 23 2.12 15.06 20.81
CA ILE A 23 2.42 15.31 19.40
C ILE A 23 1.25 16.08 18.82
N HIS A 24 1.54 17.25 18.28
CA HIS A 24 0.52 18.05 17.62
C HIS A 24 0.14 17.41 16.29
N LYS A 25 -1.15 17.49 15.93
CA LYS A 25 -1.64 16.97 14.63
C LYS A 25 -0.88 17.55 13.44
N ASP A 26 -0.47 18.81 13.52
CA ASP A 26 0.29 19.49 12.46
C ASP A 26 1.79 19.17 12.48
N GLN A 27 2.26 18.40 13.46
CA GLN A 27 3.67 18.05 13.56
C GLN A 27 4.06 17.12 12.43
N GLN A 28 5.00 17.56 11.59
CA GLN A 28 5.50 16.77 10.47
C GLN A 28 6.33 15.57 10.98
N ILE A 29 5.98 14.37 10.52
CA ILE A 29 6.76 13.15 10.80
C ILE A 29 7.81 12.98 9.71
N LYS A 30 9.07 13.26 10.05
CA LYS A 30 10.21 13.17 9.12
C LYS A 30 10.70 11.73 8.90
N ALA A 31 9.77 10.81 8.66
CA ALA A 31 10.05 9.42 8.37
C ALA A 31 9.59 9.05 6.96
N LYS A 32 10.34 8.14 6.34
CA LYS A 32 9.95 7.53 5.08
C LYS A 32 9.26 6.21 5.39
N PHE A 33 8.00 6.11 5.01
CA PHE A 33 7.19 4.92 5.23
C PHE A 33 7.10 4.04 3.98
N ASP A 34 6.74 2.78 4.18
CA ASP A 34 6.37 1.88 3.09
C ASP A 34 5.02 2.34 2.53
N ARG A 35 4.93 2.44 1.20
CA ARG A 35 3.72 2.89 0.49
C ARG A 35 2.53 1.94 0.62
N THR A 36 2.79 0.69 1.00
CA THR A 36 1.73 -0.28 1.33
C THR A 36 1.10 -0.01 2.70
N LEU A 37 1.80 0.75 3.56
CA LEU A 37 1.35 1.11 4.90
C LEU A 37 0.77 2.51 4.95
N PHE A 38 1.42 3.50 4.32
CA PHE A 38 0.92 4.86 4.23
C PHE A 38 0.99 5.39 2.81
N SER A 39 -0.01 6.15 2.38
CA SER A 39 -0.06 6.66 1.00
C SER A 39 1.07 7.65 0.70
N GLU A 40 1.47 8.43 1.70
CA GLU A 40 2.55 9.42 1.59
C GLU A 40 3.62 9.26 2.69
N SER A 41 4.76 9.91 2.47
CA SER A 41 5.83 10.05 3.47
C SER A 41 6.09 11.52 3.72
N PHE A 42 6.63 11.85 4.91
CA PHE A 42 6.92 13.22 5.33
C PHE A 42 5.68 14.12 5.53
N GLU A 43 4.51 13.53 5.75
CA GLU A 43 3.28 14.25 6.09
C GLU A 43 3.15 14.58 7.59
N THR A 44 2.05 15.23 7.96
CA THR A 44 1.73 15.58 9.35
C THR A 44 1.28 14.36 10.16
N PHE A 45 1.41 14.41 11.48
CA PHE A 45 0.91 13.37 12.36
C PHE A 45 -0.59 13.10 12.16
N GLY A 46 -1.38 14.17 12.00
CA GLY A 46 -2.81 14.10 11.73
C GLY A 46 -3.14 13.37 10.43
N PHE A 47 -2.34 13.54 9.38
CA PHE A 47 -2.49 12.79 8.14
C PHE A 47 -2.37 11.28 8.36
N TYR A 48 -1.36 10.83 9.10
CA TYR A 48 -1.18 9.41 9.39
C TYR A 48 -2.24 8.85 10.33
N ILE A 49 -2.79 9.66 11.25
CA ILE A 49 -3.91 9.25 12.08
C ILE A 49 -5.16 9.01 11.23
N ASN A 50 -5.46 9.92 10.30
CA ASN A 50 -6.61 9.77 9.41
C ASN A 50 -6.49 8.49 8.57
N GLU A 51 -5.32 8.16 8.03
CA GLU A 51 -5.12 6.90 7.30
C GLU A 51 -5.30 5.64 8.17
N ILE A 52 -4.97 5.71 9.46
CA ILE A 52 -5.19 4.61 10.41
C ILE A 52 -6.68 4.45 10.73
N GLU A 53 -7.41 5.57 10.88
CA GLU A 53 -8.86 5.59 11.07
C GLU A 53 -9.61 5.06 9.83
N GLU A 54 -9.12 5.34 8.63
CA GLU A 54 -9.66 4.76 7.40
C GLU A 54 -9.46 3.24 7.34
N THR A 55 -8.25 2.75 7.66
CA THR A 55 -7.99 1.30 7.76
C THR A 55 -8.93 0.62 8.77
N LEU A 56 -9.19 1.27 9.91
CA LEU A 56 -10.17 0.80 10.90
C LEU A 56 -11.60 0.80 10.35
N SER A 57 -11.99 1.86 9.64
CA SER A 57 -13.32 2.00 9.05
C SER A 57 -13.59 0.90 8.02
N ARG A 58 -12.58 0.54 7.22
CA ARG A 58 -12.68 -0.60 6.29
C ARG A 58 -12.83 -1.92 7.02
N LEU A 59 -12.05 -2.16 8.07
CA LEU A 59 -12.20 -3.37 8.91
C LEU A 59 -13.63 -3.52 9.47
N LYS A 60 -14.32 -2.42 9.77
CA LYS A 60 -15.72 -2.44 10.24
C LYS A 60 -16.73 -2.77 9.13
N LEU A 61 -16.41 -2.43 7.88
CA LEU A 61 -17.29 -2.62 6.73
C LEU A 61 -17.16 -4.01 6.09
N LEU A 62 -16.07 -4.74 6.38
CA LEU A 62 -15.85 -6.09 5.87
C LEU A 62 -16.91 -7.08 6.38
N LYS A 63 -17.32 -7.97 5.48
CA LYS A 63 -18.22 -9.09 5.81
C LYS A 63 -17.41 -10.25 6.38
N ASN A 64 -18.06 -11.08 7.21
CA ASN A 64 -17.40 -12.21 7.90
C ASN A 64 -16.79 -13.27 6.95
N ASP A 65 -17.18 -13.31 5.67
CA ASP A 65 -16.62 -14.23 4.67
C ASP A 65 -15.32 -13.72 4.02
N GLU A 66 -14.92 -12.47 4.26
CA GLU A 66 -13.74 -11.84 3.64
C GLU A 66 -12.47 -12.04 4.48
N LYS A 67 -12.19 -13.30 4.86
CA LYS A 67 -11.11 -13.65 5.81
C LYS A 67 -9.73 -13.15 5.38
N GLU A 68 -9.39 -13.22 4.10
CA GLU A 68 -8.09 -12.77 3.57
C GLU A 68 -7.94 -11.25 3.66
N GLN A 69 -9.00 -10.50 3.34
CA GLN A 69 -9.03 -9.05 3.45
C GLN A 69 -8.99 -8.62 4.92
N TYR A 70 -9.74 -9.31 5.78
CA TYR A 70 -9.71 -9.07 7.22
C TYR A 70 -8.31 -9.26 7.80
N GLN A 71 -7.63 -10.35 7.42
CA GLN A 71 -6.25 -10.60 7.82
C GLN A 71 -5.30 -9.51 7.30
N PHE A 72 -5.43 -9.13 6.03
CA PHE A 72 -4.62 -8.08 5.42
C PHE A 72 -4.77 -6.74 6.15
N TYR A 73 -5.99 -6.26 6.35
CA TYR A 73 -6.22 -4.98 7.01
C TYR A 73 -5.84 -5.02 8.49
N CYS A 74 -6.00 -6.14 9.19
CA CYS A 74 -5.47 -6.31 10.54
C CYS A 74 -3.94 -6.18 10.57
N GLN A 75 -3.25 -6.84 9.64
CA GLN A 75 -1.78 -6.76 9.55
C GLN A 75 -1.34 -5.34 9.19
N LYS A 76 -1.98 -4.71 8.21
CA LYS A 76 -1.72 -3.32 7.81
C LYS A 76 -1.87 -2.37 8.98
N LEU A 77 -2.97 -2.48 9.74
CA LEU A 77 -3.25 -1.63 10.89
C LEU A 77 -2.19 -1.76 12.00
N VAL A 78 -1.80 -3.00 12.33
CA VAL A 78 -0.71 -3.25 13.30
C VAL A 78 0.60 -2.62 12.82
N SER A 79 0.93 -2.82 11.54
CA SER A 79 2.14 -2.25 10.95
C SER A 79 2.11 -0.72 10.93
N GLN A 80 0.99 -0.09 10.55
CA GLN A 80 0.80 1.37 10.58
C GLN A 80 1.03 1.94 11.99
N CYS A 81 0.38 1.36 13.00
CA CYS A 81 0.56 1.77 14.40
C CYS A 81 2.01 1.61 14.87
N SER A 82 2.67 0.49 14.53
CA SER A 82 4.04 0.21 14.96
C SER A 82 5.04 1.18 14.33
N VAL A 83 5.00 1.35 13.00
CA VAL A 83 6.00 2.18 12.31
C VAL A 83 5.80 3.66 12.61
N LEU A 84 4.56 4.11 12.83
CA LEU A 84 4.27 5.48 13.22
C LEU A 84 4.78 5.76 14.64
N ASN A 85 4.49 4.89 15.61
CA ASN A 85 5.04 5.01 16.96
C ASN A 85 6.57 5.00 16.94
N GLU A 86 7.19 4.12 16.16
CA GLU A 86 8.64 4.08 16.05
C GLU A 86 9.21 5.39 15.48
N ALA A 87 8.58 5.95 14.45
CA ALA A 87 8.99 7.23 13.87
C ALA A 87 8.90 8.38 14.88
N ILE A 88 7.85 8.38 15.68
CA ILE A 88 7.61 9.33 16.76
C ILE A 88 8.70 9.25 17.83
N TYR A 89 8.97 8.05 18.38
CA TYR A 89 9.98 7.86 19.42
C TYR A 89 11.42 8.05 18.91
N ARG A 90 11.66 7.80 17.62
CA ARG A 90 12.94 8.14 16.97
C ARG A 90 13.14 9.66 16.90
N SER A 91 12.08 10.44 16.72
CA SER A 91 12.17 11.91 16.70
C SER A 91 12.46 12.50 18.09
N SER A 92 11.91 11.92 19.16
CA SER A 92 12.13 12.36 20.55
C SER A 92 13.50 11.95 21.13
N SER A 93 14.13 10.92 20.55
CA SER A 93 15.41 10.36 21.02
C SER A 93 16.63 10.90 20.27
N SER A 94 16.54 12.12 19.72
CA SER A 94 17.57 12.73 18.87
C SER A 94 18.85 13.17 19.63
N SER A 95 19.51 12.21 20.29
CA SER A 95 20.94 12.24 20.59
C SER A 95 21.65 11.32 19.59
N ASN A 96 22.25 11.91 18.56
CA ASN A 96 23.40 11.36 17.84
C ASN A 96 23.30 9.96 17.19
N LYS A 97 22.41 9.76 16.22
CA LYS A 97 22.74 8.89 15.07
C LYS A 97 22.39 9.56 13.75
N LYS A 98 23.31 10.40 13.27
CA LYS A 98 23.43 10.66 11.83
C LYS A 98 23.69 9.31 11.16
N GLN A 99 22.64 8.66 10.66
CA GLN A 99 22.81 7.61 9.68
C GLN A 99 23.43 8.28 8.46
N GLN A 100 24.75 8.15 8.31
CA GLN A 100 25.41 8.32 7.03
C GLN A 100 24.78 7.29 6.08
N VAL A 101 23.74 7.70 5.37
CA VAL A 101 23.33 7.01 4.15
C VAL A 101 24.45 7.28 3.15
N ARG A 102 25.46 6.40 3.15
CA ARG A 102 26.37 6.27 2.03
C ARG A 102 25.50 5.97 0.82
N SER A 103 25.24 6.98 0.00
CA SER A 103 24.64 6.82 -1.31
C SER A 103 25.64 6.07 -2.20
N ARG A 104 25.71 4.75 -2.06
CA ARG A 104 26.18 3.90 -3.15
C ARG A 104 25.20 4.14 -4.27
N LYS A 105 25.63 4.82 -5.34
CA LYS A 105 24.92 4.84 -6.62
C LYS A 105 24.84 3.40 -7.10
N MET A 106 23.82 2.68 -6.65
CA MET A 106 23.48 1.38 -7.21
C MET A 106 22.98 1.63 -8.62
N ASN A 107 23.59 0.96 -9.60
CA ASN A 107 23.11 0.90 -10.96
C ASN A 107 21.75 0.21 -10.93
N THR A 108 20.70 1.00 -10.72
CA THR A 108 19.32 0.52 -10.72
C THR A 108 18.99 -0.04 -12.09
N SER A 109 18.34 -1.20 -12.12
CA SER A 109 17.94 -1.83 -13.38
C SER A 109 16.99 -0.90 -14.15
N LYS A 110 16.90 -1.06 -15.48
CA LYS A 110 15.94 -0.28 -16.30
C LYS A 110 14.51 -0.35 -15.73
N ARG A 111 14.14 -1.51 -15.19
CA ARG A 111 12.84 -1.75 -14.52
C ARG A 111 12.66 -0.89 -13.28
N GLU A 112 13.67 -0.82 -12.42
CA GLU A 112 13.61 -0.01 -11.19
C GLU A 112 13.57 1.49 -11.48
N LYS A 113 14.24 1.94 -12.55
CA LYS A 113 14.17 3.33 -13.01
C LYS A 113 12.76 3.69 -13.46
N LEU A 114 12.16 2.87 -14.32
CA LEU A 114 10.77 3.03 -14.76
C LEU A 114 9.79 3.05 -13.58
N ILE A 115 9.95 2.14 -12.62
CA ILE A 115 9.10 2.13 -11.40
C ILE A 115 9.26 3.43 -10.63
N LYS A 116 10.48 3.96 -10.49
CA LYS A 116 10.71 5.25 -9.82
C LYS A 116 10.10 6.42 -10.57
N GLU A 117 10.22 6.45 -11.89
CA GLU A 117 9.66 7.50 -12.75
C GLU A 117 8.13 7.52 -12.65
N ILE A 118 7.46 6.36 -12.79
CA ILE A 118 5.99 6.25 -12.61
C ILE A 118 5.57 6.73 -11.22
N ASN A 119 6.33 6.36 -10.19
CA ASN A 119 6.06 6.71 -8.80
C ASN A 119 6.30 8.18 -8.45
N GLN A 120 6.91 8.96 -9.34
CA GLN A 120 7.10 10.41 -9.22
C GLN A 120 6.02 11.19 -9.97
N LEU A 121 5.27 10.55 -10.86
CA LEU A 121 4.17 11.20 -11.58
C LEU A 121 3.09 11.69 -10.63
N PRO A 122 2.39 12.79 -10.97
CA PRO A 122 1.17 13.20 -10.29
C PRO A 122 0.17 12.03 -10.19
N PRO A 123 -0.66 11.98 -9.13
CA PRO A 123 -1.56 10.86 -8.88
C PRO A 123 -2.45 10.48 -10.09
N ARG A 124 -3.00 11.46 -10.83
CA ARG A 124 -3.80 11.19 -12.03
C ARG A 124 -3.00 10.57 -13.18
N GLU A 125 -1.81 11.11 -13.47
CA GLU A 125 -0.94 10.58 -14.53
C GLU A 125 -0.40 9.19 -14.17
N ARG A 126 -0.11 8.97 -12.88
CA ARG A 126 0.29 7.67 -12.37
C ARG A 126 -0.82 6.63 -12.52
N LEU A 127 -2.07 7.02 -12.29
CA LEU A 127 -3.24 6.18 -12.45
C LEU A 127 -3.42 5.73 -13.90
N GLU A 128 -3.26 6.65 -14.86
CA GLU A 128 -3.26 6.34 -16.30
C GLU A 128 -2.20 5.28 -16.65
N LYS A 129 -0.98 5.41 -16.10
CA LYS A 129 0.07 4.40 -16.29
C LYS A 129 -0.26 3.04 -15.70
N TYR A 130 -0.99 2.97 -14.59
CA TYR A 130 -1.44 1.69 -14.07
C TYR A 130 -2.54 1.06 -14.93
N TYR A 131 -3.44 1.84 -15.53
CA TYR A 131 -4.40 1.32 -16.49
C TYR A 131 -3.75 0.82 -17.79
N GLU A 132 -2.76 1.54 -18.33
CA GLU A 132 -1.97 1.07 -19.47
C GLU A 132 -1.29 -0.29 -19.17
N ALA A 133 -0.71 -0.41 -17.96
CA ALA A 133 -0.09 -1.65 -17.51
C ALA A 133 -1.13 -2.78 -17.33
N LEU A 134 -2.30 -2.47 -16.75
CA LEU A 134 -3.41 -3.42 -16.60
C LEU A 134 -3.87 -3.97 -17.96
N ASN A 135 -4.02 -3.09 -18.95
CA ASN A 135 -4.40 -3.50 -20.31
C ASN A 135 -3.33 -4.42 -20.92
N SER A 136 -2.05 -4.07 -20.77
CA SER A 136 -0.94 -4.89 -21.25
C SER A 136 -0.89 -6.27 -20.57
N LEU A 137 -1.19 -6.34 -19.27
CA LEU A 137 -1.28 -7.61 -18.53
C LEU A 137 -2.45 -8.47 -19.01
N ASN A 138 -3.60 -7.86 -19.29
CA ASN A 138 -4.76 -8.57 -19.84
C ASN A 138 -4.45 -9.15 -21.23
N GLN A 139 -3.86 -8.36 -22.13
CA GLN A 139 -3.42 -8.83 -23.45
C GLN A 139 -2.47 -10.02 -23.33
N LYS A 140 -1.51 -9.92 -22.41
CA LYS A 140 -0.55 -11.01 -22.18
C LYS A 140 -1.18 -12.29 -21.65
N ILE A 141 -2.20 -12.19 -20.80
CA ILE A 141 -2.95 -13.37 -20.35
C ILE A 141 -3.62 -14.05 -21.54
N VAL A 142 -4.29 -13.29 -22.40
CA VAL A 142 -4.95 -13.81 -23.61
C VAL A 142 -3.94 -14.47 -24.55
N GLU A 143 -2.77 -13.85 -24.76
CA GLU A 143 -1.70 -14.43 -25.58
C GLU A 143 -1.20 -15.77 -25.03
N GLU A 144 -0.96 -15.86 -23.71
CA GLU A 144 -0.49 -17.11 -23.09
C GLU A 144 -1.61 -18.17 -23.04
N GLU A 145 -2.89 -17.79 -22.97
CA GLU A 145 -4.04 -18.70 -23.10
C GLU A 145 -4.14 -19.28 -24.51
N ILE A 146 -3.91 -18.46 -25.55
CA ILE A 146 -3.83 -18.94 -26.94
C ILE A 146 -2.66 -19.91 -27.10
N MET A 147 -1.48 -19.56 -26.57
CA MET A 147 -0.31 -20.45 -26.59
C MET A 147 -0.57 -21.76 -25.86
N LEU A 148 -1.26 -21.72 -24.71
CA LEU A 148 -1.66 -22.91 -23.95
C LEU A 148 -2.61 -23.81 -24.77
N TYR A 149 -3.55 -23.21 -25.49
CA TYR A 149 -4.48 -23.94 -26.36
C TYR A 149 -3.76 -24.61 -27.55
N GLN A 150 -2.75 -23.95 -28.10
CA GLN A 150 -1.95 -24.43 -29.23
C GLN A 150 -0.84 -25.41 -28.82
N ALA A 151 -0.46 -25.44 -27.55
CA ALA A 151 0.61 -26.28 -27.04
C ALA A 151 0.29 -27.78 -27.24
N SER A 152 1.26 -28.52 -27.78
CA SER A 152 1.10 -29.92 -28.12
C SER A 152 1.68 -30.84 -27.04
N THR A 153 2.70 -30.37 -26.32
CA THR A 153 3.36 -31.14 -25.27
C THR A 153 2.85 -30.78 -23.87
N LEU A 154 2.99 -31.71 -22.93
CA LEU A 154 2.64 -31.47 -21.53
C LEU A 154 3.52 -30.37 -20.90
N GLU A 155 4.79 -30.31 -21.28
CA GLU A 155 5.76 -29.35 -20.76
C GLU A 155 5.44 -27.92 -21.21
N GLU A 156 5.14 -27.71 -22.49
CA GLU A 156 4.70 -26.40 -23.01
C GLU A 156 3.42 -25.92 -22.32
N LYS A 157 2.48 -26.84 -22.07
CA LYS A 157 1.24 -26.52 -21.34
C LYS A 157 1.52 -26.10 -19.90
N GLN A 158 2.44 -26.77 -19.22
CA GLN A 158 2.85 -26.40 -17.86
C GLN A 158 3.50 -25.02 -17.84
N ILE A 159 4.40 -24.73 -18.77
CA ILE A 159 5.06 -23.42 -18.88
C ILE A 159 4.03 -22.31 -19.11
N CYS A 160 3.11 -22.48 -20.06
CA CYS A 160 2.08 -21.47 -20.35
C CYS A 160 1.16 -21.26 -19.13
N SER A 161 0.73 -22.34 -18.47
CA SER A 161 -0.08 -22.26 -17.25
C SER A 161 0.62 -21.50 -16.12
N GLU A 162 1.91 -21.74 -15.91
CA GLU A 162 2.70 -21.04 -14.89
C GLU A 162 2.84 -19.54 -15.24
N LYS A 163 3.08 -19.21 -16.51
CA LYS A 163 3.13 -17.82 -16.96
C LYS A 163 1.80 -17.09 -16.80
N ILE A 164 0.67 -17.75 -17.09
CA ILE A 164 -0.67 -17.19 -16.84
C ILE A 164 -0.83 -16.89 -15.35
N LYS A 165 -0.50 -17.86 -14.48
CA LYS A 165 -0.58 -17.69 -13.01
C LYS A 165 0.26 -16.50 -12.51
N ILE A 166 1.51 -16.38 -12.96
CA ILE A 166 2.38 -15.26 -12.59
C ILE A 166 1.82 -13.93 -13.11
N THR A 167 1.27 -13.91 -14.33
CA THR A 167 0.72 -12.69 -14.93
C THR A 167 -0.56 -12.26 -14.22
N GLN A 168 -1.41 -13.20 -13.81
CA GLN A 168 -2.57 -12.96 -12.96
C GLN A 168 -2.18 -12.37 -11.60
N GLN A 169 -1.17 -12.92 -10.93
CA GLN A 169 -0.67 -12.35 -9.67
C GLN A 169 -0.19 -10.90 -9.84
N ARG A 170 0.45 -10.58 -10.97
CA ARG A 170 0.86 -9.20 -11.28
C ARG A 170 -0.33 -8.30 -11.56
N LYS A 171 -1.36 -8.83 -12.24
CA LYS A 171 -2.63 -8.13 -12.48
C LYS A 171 -3.32 -7.77 -11.16
N CYS A 172 -3.40 -8.69 -10.20
CA CYS A 172 -3.99 -8.41 -8.87
C CYS A 172 -3.27 -7.23 -8.18
N LYS A 173 -1.93 -7.26 -8.12
CA LYS A 173 -1.15 -6.16 -7.54
C LYS A 173 -1.33 -4.83 -8.27
N CYS A 174 -1.53 -4.87 -9.58
CA CYS A 174 -1.80 -3.67 -10.37
C CYS A 174 -3.18 -3.08 -10.03
N LEU A 175 -4.20 -3.93 -9.86
CA LEU A 175 -5.54 -3.51 -9.46
C LEU A 175 -5.56 -2.92 -8.05
N GLU A 176 -4.86 -3.56 -7.09
CA GLU A 176 -4.70 -3.01 -5.73
C GLU A 176 -4.07 -1.61 -5.74
N ALA A 177 -3.06 -1.40 -6.60
CA ALA A 177 -2.40 -0.10 -6.73
C ALA A 177 -3.29 0.96 -7.40
N ILE A 178 -4.16 0.55 -8.33
CA ILE A 178 -5.16 1.43 -8.96
C ILE A 178 -6.19 1.85 -7.90
N GLU A 179 -6.80 0.88 -7.22
CA GLU A 179 -7.83 1.11 -6.21
C GLU A 179 -7.35 2.07 -5.12
N LEU A 180 -6.17 1.81 -4.55
CA LEU A 180 -5.57 2.68 -3.53
C LEU A 180 -5.35 4.12 -4.03
N LEU A 181 -4.95 4.28 -5.28
CA LEU A 181 -4.64 5.59 -5.86
C LEU A 181 -5.91 6.36 -6.24
N GLU A 182 -6.95 5.66 -6.70
CA GLU A 182 -8.28 6.22 -6.93
C GLU A 182 -8.91 6.68 -5.62
N GLU A 183 -8.79 5.89 -4.56
CA GLU A 183 -9.24 6.26 -3.22
C GLU A 183 -8.53 7.52 -2.71
N TYR A 184 -7.21 7.59 -2.85
CA TYR A 184 -6.44 8.78 -2.50
C TYR A 184 -6.91 10.03 -3.26
N LEU A 185 -7.16 9.89 -4.57
CA LEU A 185 -7.65 10.97 -5.41
C LEU A 185 -9.06 11.43 -5.01
N ALA A 186 -9.94 10.49 -4.66
CA ALA A 186 -11.28 10.78 -4.16
C ALA A 186 -11.23 11.49 -2.81
N PHE A 187 -10.39 11.02 -1.89
CA PHE A 187 -10.18 11.62 -0.57
C PHE A 187 -9.66 13.06 -0.68
N ARG A 188 -8.61 13.30 -1.48
CA ARG A 188 -8.10 14.67 -1.71
C ARG A 188 -9.16 15.60 -2.27
N LYS A 189 -9.94 15.13 -3.24
CA LYS A 189 -11.00 15.95 -3.84
C LYS A 189 -12.08 16.33 -2.82
N GLY A 190 -12.40 15.44 -1.87
CA GLY A 190 -13.35 15.72 -0.79
C GLY A 190 -12.81 16.61 0.34
N LEU A 191 -11.49 16.83 0.42
CA LEU A 191 -10.88 17.80 1.33
C LEU A 191 -10.82 19.24 0.77
N ASP A 192 -10.95 19.37 -0.56
CA ASP A 192 -10.94 20.65 -1.28
C ASP A 192 -12.36 21.24 -1.46
N GLU A 193 -13.41 20.57 -0.97
CA GLU A 193 -14.82 21.01 -0.94
C GLU A 193 -15.24 21.49 0.47
#